data_AF-A0A2D5W7Q0-F1
#
_entry.id   AF-A0A2D5W7Q0-F1
#
_cell.length_a   1.000
_cell.length_b   1.000
_cell.length_c   1.000
_cell.angle_alpha   90.00
_cell.angle_beta   90.00
_cell.angle_gamma   90.00
#
_symmetry.space_group_name_H-M   'P 1'
#
loop_
_entity.id
_entity.type
_entity.pdbx_description
1 polymer ?
#
loop_
_entity_poly.entity_id
_entity_poly.type
_entity_poly.pdbx_seq_one_letter_code
_entity_poly.pdbx_strand_id
1 'polypeptide(L)'
;MSWARELLQRATASGRSKDGAKDRAKNSPGRRHLSSGQRPAPARTPSSGLPRPPDLPGAATRAASLCLVSGKGGTGKSFVTANLACLFARRGRTLLIDADLGVGNAHILQGVNPDHTLVDLV
;
A
#
# COMPACT_ATOMS: atom_id res chain seq x y z
N MET A 1 19.60 -4.21 -8.26
CA MET A 1 19.02 -4.12 -9.63
C MET A 1 18.02 -5.25 -9.97
N SER A 2 17.76 -6.25 -9.12
CA SER A 2 16.87 -7.39 -9.43
C SER A 2 15.36 -7.06 -9.36
N TRP A 3 14.95 -6.20 -8.43
CA TRP A 3 13.53 -5.92 -8.17
C TRP A 3 12.82 -5.19 -9.32
N ALA A 4 13.52 -4.31 -10.04
CA ALA A 4 12.96 -3.61 -11.21
C ALA A 4 12.66 -4.56 -12.38
N ARG A 5 13.45 -5.64 -12.53
CA ARG A 5 13.23 -6.66 -13.57
C ARG A 5 12.01 -7.53 -13.27
N GLU A 6 11.77 -7.84 -12.00
CA GLU A 6 10.63 -8.65 -11.57
C GLU A 6 9.29 -7.88 -11.73
N LEU A 7 9.30 -6.56 -11.50
CA LEU A 7 8.12 -5.72 -11.73
C LEU A 7 7.77 -5.61 -13.23
N LEU A 8 8.80 -5.55 -14.09
CA LEU A 8 8.63 -5.50 -15.54
C LEU A 8 8.08 -6.82 -16.11
N GLN A 9 8.53 -7.97 -15.59
CA GLN A 9 8.03 -9.30 -15.99
C GLN A 9 6.56 -9.52 -15.63
N ARG A 10 6.09 -8.93 -14.53
CA ARG A 10 4.70 -9.05 -14.09
C ARG A 10 3.76 -8.13 -14.88
N ALA A 11 4.27 -6.99 -15.35
CA ALA A 11 3.53 -6.09 -16.21
C ALA A 11 3.37 -6.62 -17.64
N THR A 12 4.34 -7.36 -18.18
CA THR A 12 4.24 -7.96 -19.53
C THR A 12 3.39 -9.23 -19.56
N ALA A 13 3.26 -9.94 -18.44
CA ALA A 13 2.44 -11.15 -18.33
C ALA A 13 0.91 -10.89 -18.33
N SER A 14 0.45 -9.63 -18.22
CA SER A 14 -1.00 -9.31 -18.22
C SER A 14 -1.54 -8.81 -19.57
N GLY A 15 -0.78 -8.94 -20.67
CA GLY A 15 -1.19 -8.47 -22.00
C GLY A 15 -1.86 -9.54 -22.91
N ARG A 16 -3.17 -9.35 -23.17
CA ARG A 16 -4.12 -10.02 -24.11
C ARG A 16 -4.82 -11.28 -23.58
N SER A 17 -6.13 -11.46 -23.72
CA SER A 17 -6.97 -11.17 -24.90
C SER A 17 -8.38 -10.67 -24.55
N LYS A 18 -8.85 -9.66 -25.30
CA LYS A 18 -10.26 -9.30 -25.45
C LYS A 18 -10.78 -10.04 -26.67
N ASP A 19 -11.33 -11.24 -26.50
CA ASP A 19 -12.23 -11.93 -27.44
C ASP A 19 -12.79 -13.15 -26.69
N GLY A 20 -14.12 -13.30 -26.64
CA GLY A 20 -14.77 -14.46 -26.01
C GLY A 20 -15.83 -14.16 -24.94
N ALA A 21 -16.35 -12.93 -24.89
CA ALA A 21 -17.56 -12.62 -24.13
C ALA A 21 -18.79 -13.23 -24.84
N LYS A 22 -19.08 -14.53 -24.62
CA LYS A 22 -20.47 -15.06 -24.53
C LYS A 22 -20.63 -16.55 -24.20
N ASP A 23 -19.65 -17.42 -24.39
CA ASP A 23 -19.94 -18.88 -24.41
C ASP A 23 -19.45 -19.72 -23.21
N ARG A 24 -19.19 -19.12 -22.04
CA ARG A 24 -18.62 -19.87 -20.90
C ARG A 24 -19.50 -20.01 -19.65
N ALA A 25 -20.78 -19.66 -19.75
CA ALA A 25 -21.75 -19.94 -18.71
C ALA A 25 -22.44 -21.27 -19.00
N LYS A 26 -21.83 -22.42 -18.62
CA LYS A 26 -22.56 -23.67 -18.27
C LYS A 26 -21.73 -24.91 -17.91
N ASN A 27 -20.40 -24.89 -17.92
CA ASN A 27 -19.68 -26.10 -17.49
C ASN A 27 -18.34 -25.76 -16.82
N SER A 28 -18.29 -25.81 -15.49
CA SER A 28 -17.03 -25.88 -14.76
C SER A 28 -17.21 -26.70 -13.48
N PRO A 29 -16.48 -27.81 -13.31
CA PRO A 29 -16.62 -28.71 -12.19
C PRO A 29 -16.04 -28.06 -10.92
N GLY A 30 -16.78 -28.15 -9.82
CA GLY A 30 -16.32 -28.02 -8.43
C GLY A 30 -15.31 -26.90 -8.16
N ARG A 31 -15.80 -25.69 -7.88
CA ARG A 31 -14.98 -24.60 -7.33
C ARG A 31 -14.61 -24.97 -5.89
N ARG A 32 -13.51 -25.73 -5.73
CA ARG A 32 -12.93 -26.07 -4.45
C ARG A 32 -12.72 -24.79 -3.65
N HIS A 33 -13.33 -24.74 -2.47
CA HIS A 33 -13.12 -23.72 -1.47
C HIS A 33 -11.63 -23.73 -1.12
N LEU A 34 -10.86 -22.81 -1.72
CA LEU A 34 -9.50 -22.55 -1.29
C LEU A 34 -9.62 -21.97 0.11
N SER A 35 -9.35 -22.82 1.11
CA SER A 35 -9.19 -22.40 2.49
C SER A 35 -8.27 -21.19 2.49
N SER A 36 -8.69 -20.14 3.18
CA SER A 36 -7.87 -19.01 3.61
C SER A 36 -6.72 -19.52 4.48
N GLY A 37 -5.74 -20.17 3.86
CA GLY A 37 -4.45 -20.42 4.47
C GLY A 37 -3.86 -19.04 4.73
N GLN A 38 -3.89 -18.63 5.99
CA GLN A 38 -3.23 -17.42 6.46
C GLN A 38 -1.81 -17.47 5.93
N ARG A 39 -1.51 -16.58 4.96
CA ARG A 39 -0.12 -16.35 4.59
C ARG A 39 0.60 -15.95 5.87
N PRO A 40 1.66 -16.66 6.29
CA PRO A 40 2.44 -16.22 7.43
C PRO A 40 2.92 -14.80 7.14
N ALA A 41 2.66 -13.88 8.06
CA ALA A 41 3.23 -12.54 8.00
C ALA A 41 4.76 -12.71 7.82
N PRO A 42 5.41 -11.95 6.92
CA PRO A 42 6.85 -12.06 6.73
C PRO A 42 7.53 -11.87 8.09
N ALA A 43 8.42 -12.80 8.43
CA ALA A 43 9.14 -12.81 9.70
C ALA A 43 9.71 -11.41 9.98
N ARG A 44 9.34 -10.86 11.13
CA ARG A 44 9.86 -9.58 11.62
C ARG A 44 11.37 -9.71 11.75
N THR A 45 12.12 -9.20 10.79
CA THR A 45 13.56 -9.03 10.93
C THR A 45 13.78 -8.04 12.07
N PRO A 46 14.52 -8.36 13.14
CA PRO A 46 14.88 -7.37 14.14
C PRO A 46 15.63 -6.25 13.41
N SER A 47 15.09 -5.03 13.47
CA SER A 47 15.64 -3.88 12.78
C SER A 47 17.02 -3.55 13.35
N SER A 48 18.07 -3.87 12.60
CA SER A 48 19.40 -3.34 12.85
C SER A 48 19.41 -1.84 12.56
N GLY A 49 19.54 -1.02 13.61
CA GLY A 49 20.36 0.19 13.54
C GLY A 49 19.71 1.54 13.21
N LEU A 50 18.50 1.84 13.70
CA LEU A 50 18.22 3.24 14.08
C LEU A 50 17.85 3.23 15.58
N PRO A 51 18.54 4.01 16.43
CA PRO A 51 18.21 4.07 17.84
C PRO A 51 16.73 4.43 17.97
N ARG A 52 15.95 3.62 18.69
CA ARG A 52 14.71 4.16 19.23
C ARG A 52 15.12 5.29 20.16
N PRO A 53 14.59 6.52 20.01
CA PRO A 53 14.83 7.53 21.02
C PRO A 53 14.45 6.92 22.38
N PRO A 54 15.26 7.12 23.44
CA PRO A 54 14.96 6.57 24.75
C PRO A 54 13.54 6.98 25.14
N ASP A 55 12.75 6.01 25.63
CA ASP A 55 11.43 6.27 26.19
C ASP A 55 11.63 7.14 27.45
N LEU A 56 11.61 8.46 27.27
CA LEU A 56 11.69 9.42 28.37
C LEU A 56 10.38 9.35 29.15
N PRO A 57 10.39 8.94 30.44
CA PRO A 57 9.18 8.92 31.26
C PRO A 57 8.61 10.34 31.34
N GLY A 58 7.40 10.55 30.81
CA GLY A 58 6.70 11.84 30.87
C GLY A 58 6.85 12.76 29.65
N ALA A 59 7.66 12.41 28.65
CA ALA A 59 7.63 13.13 27.37
C ALA A 59 6.64 12.45 26.42
N ALA A 60 5.50 13.07 26.14
CA ALA A 60 4.59 12.59 25.10
C ALA A 60 5.41 12.35 23.82
N THR A 61 5.52 11.10 23.39
CA THR A 61 6.29 10.70 22.22
C THR A 61 5.76 11.49 21.02
N ARG A 62 6.46 12.55 20.62
CA ARG A 62 6.02 13.39 19.50
C ARG A 62 6.16 12.58 18.22
N ALA A 63 5.07 12.47 17.47
CA ALA A 63 5.12 11.89 16.13
C ALA A 63 5.95 12.81 15.22
N ALA A 64 6.99 12.26 14.59
CA ALA A 64 7.68 12.96 13.53
C ALA A 64 6.72 13.10 12.33
N SER A 65 6.59 14.32 11.80
CA SER A 65 5.69 14.63 10.68
C SER A 65 6.50 15.00 9.44
N LEU A 66 6.14 14.44 8.30
CA LEU A 66 6.78 14.70 7.01
C LEU A 66 5.70 15.00 5.98
N CYS A 67 5.76 16.19 5.37
CA CYS A 67 4.84 16.62 4.33
C CYS A 67 5.55 16.64 2.97
N LEU A 68 4.99 15.95 1.97
CA LEU A 68 5.50 15.93 0.60
C LEU A 68 4.63 16.82 -0.28
N VAL A 69 5.23 17.88 -0.80
CA VAL A 69 4.58 18.91 -1.63
C VAL A 69 5.25 19.04 -2.99
N SER A 70 4.50 19.49 -4.00
CA SER A 70 5.00 19.73 -5.36
C SER A 70 4.04 20.65 -6.09
N GLY A 71 4.58 21.63 -6.82
CA GLY A 71 3.79 22.65 -7.53
C GLY A 71 3.13 22.20 -8.84
N LYS A 72 3.33 20.95 -9.28
CA LYS A 72 2.72 20.42 -10.51
C LYS A 72 2.02 19.08 -10.29
N GLY A 73 0.97 18.84 -11.05
CA GLY A 73 0.29 17.54 -11.13
C GLY A 73 1.19 16.47 -11.79
N GLY A 74 1.03 15.21 -11.39
CA GLY A 74 1.72 14.08 -12.03
C GLY A 74 3.20 13.88 -11.65
N THR A 75 3.75 14.63 -10.68
CA THR A 75 5.15 14.48 -10.23
C THR A 75 5.43 13.24 -9.38
N GLY A 76 4.44 12.37 -9.18
CA GLY A 76 4.60 11.12 -8.43
C GLY A 76 4.60 11.24 -6.90
N LYS A 77 4.21 12.40 -6.33
CA LYS A 77 4.14 12.61 -4.87
C LYS A 77 3.46 11.47 -4.13
N SER A 78 2.20 11.16 -4.46
CA SER A 78 1.41 10.16 -3.76
C SER A 78 2.05 8.76 -3.86
N PHE A 79 2.68 8.45 -5.00
CA PHE A 79 3.42 7.20 -5.18
C PHE A 79 4.62 7.11 -4.21
N VAL A 80 5.42 8.18 -4.12
CA VAL A 80 6.56 8.23 -3.19
C VAL A 80 6.08 8.18 -1.74
N THR A 81 5.08 8.99 -1.38
CA THR A 81 4.50 9.03 -0.03
C THR A 81 3.98 7.67 0.41
N ALA A 82 3.22 6.97 -0.46
CA ALA A 82 2.66 5.65 -0.16
C ALA A 82 3.75 4.59 0.11
N ASN A 83 4.81 4.58 -0.70
CA ASN A 83 5.93 3.66 -0.50
C ASN A 83 6.75 4.00 0.75
N LEU A 84 6.97 5.29 1.01
CA LEU A 84 7.69 5.74 2.21
C LEU A 84 6.93 5.37 3.48
N ALA A 85 5.61 5.55 3.49
CA ALA A 85 4.76 5.11 4.60
C ALA A 85 4.88 3.61 4.86
N CYS A 86 4.90 2.77 3.82
CA CYS A 86 5.13 1.33 3.96
C CYS A 86 6.52 1.01 4.56
N LEU A 87 7.56 1.72 4.13
CA LEU A 87 8.92 1.57 4.68
C LEU A 87 9.04 2.03 6.15
N PHE A 88 8.32 3.07 6.54
CA PHE A 88 8.26 3.54 7.93
C PHE A 88 7.41 2.61 8.80
N ALA A 89 6.31 2.07 8.28
CA ALA A 89 5.45 1.11 8.98
C ALA A 89 6.23 -0.16 9.37
N ARG A 90 7.26 -0.54 8.59
CA ARG A 90 8.18 -1.65 8.92
C ARG A 90 9.10 -1.35 10.11
N ARG A 91 9.28 -0.08 10.47
CA ARG A 91 10.18 0.38 11.54
C ARG A 91 9.43 0.88 12.79
N GLY A 92 8.15 1.23 12.68
CA GLY A 92 7.36 1.73 13.80
C GLY A 92 5.95 2.15 13.39
N ARG A 93 5.17 2.61 14.38
CA ARG A 93 3.81 3.13 14.16
C ARG A 93 3.87 4.31 13.19
N THR A 94 3.13 4.22 12.09
CA THR A 94 3.14 5.20 11.00
C THR A 94 1.70 5.51 10.61
N LEU A 95 1.41 6.79 10.40
CA LEU A 95 0.14 7.27 9.86
C LEU A 95 0.40 7.88 8.48
N LEU A 96 -0.34 7.42 7.48
CA LEU A 96 -0.38 8.03 6.16
C LEU A 96 -1.66 8.86 6.05
N ILE A 97 -1.51 10.15 5.79
CA ILE A 97 -2.63 11.06 5.52
C ILE A 97 -2.55 11.45 4.05
N ASP A 98 -3.63 11.25 3.32
CA ASP A 98 -3.79 11.84 2.00
C ASP A 98 -4.40 13.24 2.15
N ALA A 99 -3.59 14.26 1.89
CA ALA A 99 -4.01 15.66 1.99
C ALA A 99 -4.66 16.16 0.68
N ASP A 100 -4.77 15.32 -0.34
CA ASP A 100 -5.52 15.63 -1.55
C ASP A 100 -6.99 15.21 -1.38
N LEU A 101 -7.79 16.07 -0.74
CA LEU A 101 -9.19 15.76 -0.41
C LEU A 101 -10.10 15.67 -1.64
N GLY A 102 -9.69 16.24 -2.78
CA GLY A 102 -10.49 16.22 -4.01
C GLY A 102 -10.23 14.99 -4.88
N VAL A 103 -8.99 14.52 -4.95
CA VAL A 103 -8.57 13.38 -5.79
C VAL A 103 -7.57 12.47 -5.06
N GLY A 104 -7.89 12.12 -3.82
CA GLY A 104 -7.06 11.27 -2.97
C GLY A 104 -6.72 9.95 -3.64
N ASN A 105 -5.44 9.57 -3.60
CA ASN A 105 -4.90 8.38 -4.26
C ASN A 105 -4.33 7.34 -3.29
N ALA A 106 -4.20 7.66 -2.00
CA ALA A 106 -3.57 6.77 -1.03
C ALA A 106 -4.31 5.43 -0.91
N HIS A 107 -5.64 5.43 -0.88
CA HIS A 107 -6.45 4.22 -0.78
C HIS A 107 -6.24 3.30 -2.01
N ILE A 108 -6.22 3.86 -3.22
CA ILE A 108 -5.89 3.13 -4.46
C ILE A 108 -4.48 2.53 -4.38
N LEU A 109 -3.49 3.35 -3.99
CA LEU A 109 -2.09 2.92 -3.94
C LEU A 109 -1.81 1.87 -2.85
N GLN A 110 -2.58 1.87 -1.77
CA GLN A 110 -2.51 0.85 -0.71
C GLN A 110 -3.43 -0.35 -0.98
N GLY A 111 -4.26 -0.30 -2.02
CA GLY A 111 -5.19 -1.37 -2.37
C GLY A 111 -6.29 -1.59 -1.33
N VAL A 112 -6.74 -0.51 -0.67
CA VAL A 112 -7.82 -0.54 0.33
C VAL A 112 -9.04 0.21 -0.18
N ASN A 113 -10.22 -0.26 0.22
CA ASN A 113 -11.49 0.38 -0.07
C ASN A 113 -12.15 0.83 1.24
N PRO A 114 -11.86 2.05 1.72
CA PRO A 114 -12.34 2.51 3.01
C PRO A 114 -13.83 2.84 2.98
N ASP A 115 -14.56 2.49 4.05
CA ASP A 115 -15.99 2.83 4.20
C ASP A 115 -16.22 4.31 4.56
N HIS A 116 -15.19 4.97 5.10
CA HIS A 116 -15.20 6.38 5.50
C HIS A 116 -13.92 7.09 5.04
N THR A 117 -14.06 8.37 4.73
CA THR A 117 -13.01 9.27 4.28
C THR A 117 -12.88 10.47 5.23
N LEU A 118 -11.87 11.32 5.02
CA LEU A 118 -11.74 12.57 5.78
C LEU A 118 -12.89 13.55 5.52
N VAL A 119 -13.62 13.42 4.41
CA VAL A 119 -14.76 14.28 4.08
C VAL A 119 -15.96 13.98 4.98
N ASP A 120 -16.09 12.75 5.47
CA ASP A 120 -17.18 12.32 6.36
C ASP A 120 -17.02 12.83 7.81
N LEU A 121 -15.91 13.50 8.10
CA LEU A 121 -15.54 14.00 9.43
C LEU A 121 -16.05 15.43 9.70
N VAL A 122 -16.71 16.05 8.71
CA VAL A 122 -17.14 17.46 8.71
C VAL A 122 -18.62 17.58 9.05
#